data_AF-A0A9X2K1C8-F1
#
_entry.id   AF-A0A9X2K1C8-F1
#
_cell.length_a   1.000
_cell.length_b   1.000
_cell.length_c   1.000
_cell.angle_alpha   90.00
_cell.angle_beta   90.00
_cell.angle_gamma   90.00
#
_symmetry.space_group_name_H-M   'P 1'
#
loop_
_entity.id
_entity.type
_entity.pdbx_description
1 polymer ?
#
loop_
_entity_poly.entity_id
_entity_poly.type
_entity_poly.pdbx_seq_one_letter_code
_entity_poly.pdbx_strand_id
1 'polypeptide(L)'
;MTIKRGKSHNPAAATQTERRFDLVDLDPFDYSTPAGINAFIEHLAGIEDQLRLLRGFDGMLTGGGMPEYLFRRTHGIVGLLRRLIEDGCAKAIATGEEQLTPELLAGTAIRLGNLADLDAGEIPSIPGRTRRVPAPLGLASAGHTAAAGQGHPVRRWSPRPAEPAALDRSQPPGLRDGHRSHRGRGR
;
A
#
# COMPACT_ATOMS: atom_id res chain seq x y z
N MET A 1 -18.17 21.87 -0.81
CA MET A 1 -17.27 22.59 0.11
C MET A 1 -15.87 22.57 -0.50
N THR A 2 -15.36 23.70 -0.97
CA THR A 2 -14.05 23.77 -1.64
C THR A 2 -12.95 23.89 -0.59
N ILE A 3 -12.08 22.88 -0.50
CA ILE A 3 -10.93 22.89 0.41
C ILE A 3 -9.94 23.94 -0.10
N LYS A 4 -9.69 24.98 0.71
CA LYS A 4 -8.68 26.00 0.40
C LYS A 4 -7.30 25.39 0.56
N ARG A 5 -6.57 25.28 -0.56
CA ARG A 5 -5.17 24.85 -0.61
C ARG A 5 -4.30 25.76 0.28
N GLY A 6 -3.42 25.16 1.08
CA GLY A 6 -2.44 25.90 1.87
C GLY A 6 -1.49 26.71 0.98
N LYS A 7 -1.26 27.97 1.32
CA LYS A 7 -0.42 28.89 0.55
C LYS A 7 1.05 28.61 0.88
N SER A 8 1.76 27.89 0.02
CA SER A 8 3.19 27.65 0.17
C SER A 8 3.97 28.96 -0.07
N HIS A 9 4.97 29.23 0.77
CA HIS A 9 5.77 30.47 0.74
C HIS A 9 6.79 30.52 -0.43
N ASN A 10 6.75 29.55 -1.36
CA ASN A 10 7.58 29.54 -2.55
C ASN A 10 6.81 28.92 -3.74
N PRO A 11 6.22 29.75 -4.63
CA PRO A 11 5.45 29.25 -5.79
C PRO A 11 6.32 28.45 -6.79
N ALA A 12 7.65 28.63 -6.76
CA ALA A 12 8.58 27.91 -7.63
C ALA A 12 8.99 26.52 -7.08
N ALA A 13 8.73 26.23 -5.79
CA ALA A 13 9.02 24.92 -5.20
C ALA A 13 7.87 23.91 -5.40
N ALA A 14 6.62 24.38 -5.47
CA ALA A 14 5.46 23.53 -5.76
C ALA A 14 5.58 22.83 -7.13
N THR A 15 6.27 23.46 -8.08
CA THR A 15 6.34 23.05 -9.48
C THR A 15 7.22 21.83 -9.76
N GLN A 16 8.12 21.40 -8.87
CA GLN A 16 8.95 20.20 -9.14
C GLN A 16 8.21 18.91 -8.79
N THR A 17 7.57 18.86 -7.63
CA THR A 17 6.83 17.67 -7.16
C THR A 17 5.53 17.52 -7.93
N GLU A 18 4.77 18.61 -8.14
CA GLU A 18 3.51 18.57 -8.90
C GLU A 18 3.68 18.13 -10.37
N ARG A 19 4.88 18.30 -10.96
CA ARG A 19 5.17 17.83 -12.32
C ARG A 19 5.65 16.38 -12.39
N ARG A 20 6.00 15.78 -11.24
CA ARG A 20 6.55 14.41 -11.15
C ARG A 20 5.51 13.39 -10.70
N PHE A 21 4.37 13.86 -10.18
CA PHE A 21 3.30 13.02 -9.67
C PHE A 21 1.97 13.47 -10.24
N ASP A 22 1.16 12.50 -10.65
CA ASP A 22 -0.23 12.75 -11.01
C ASP A 22 -1.09 12.73 -9.75
N LEU A 23 -1.86 13.78 -9.54
CA LEU A 23 -2.88 13.80 -8.50
C LEU A 23 -4.10 13.04 -9.02
N VAL A 24 -4.40 11.92 -8.39
CA VAL A 24 -5.64 11.18 -8.64
C VAL A 24 -6.62 11.53 -7.53
N ASP A 25 -7.74 12.15 -7.90
CA ASP A 25 -8.85 12.37 -6.99
C ASP A 25 -9.64 11.06 -6.86
N LEU A 26 -9.84 10.62 -5.62
CA LEU A 26 -10.69 9.48 -5.29
C LEU A 26 -12.02 10.01 -4.77
N ASP A 27 -13.09 9.72 -5.51
CA ASP A 27 -14.43 10.04 -5.07
C ASP A 27 -14.85 9.20 -3.85
N PRO A 28 -15.72 9.72 -2.98
CA PRO A 28 -16.37 8.92 -1.95
C PRO A 28 -17.17 7.78 -2.60
N PHE A 29 -17.36 6.70 -1.85
CA PHE A 29 -18.29 5.66 -2.27
C PHE A 29 -19.71 6.22 -2.39
N ASP A 30 -20.47 5.70 -3.35
CA ASP A 30 -21.89 5.98 -3.51
C ASP A 30 -22.71 4.89 -2.80
N TYR A 31 -23.80 5.28 -2.13
CA TYR A 31 -24.73 4.37 -1.46
C TYR A 31 -26.16 4.50 -1.98
N SER A 32 -26.35 5.22 -3.09
CA SER A 32 -27.65 5.36 -3.76
C SER A 32 -27.87 4.34 -4.87
N THR A 33 -26.80 3.70 -5.35
CA THR A 33 -26.84 2.70 -6.41
C THR A 33 -26.40 1.32 -5.90
N PRO A 34 -26.98 0.21 -6.41
CA PRO A 34 -26.53 -1.14 -6.03
C PRO A 34 -25.04 -1.37 -6.31
N ALA A 35 -24.51 -0.82 -7.40
CA ALA A 35 -23.09 -0.92 -7.75
C ALA A 35 -22.20 -0.20 -6.73
N GLY A 36 -22.56 1.01 -6.31
CA GLY A 36 -21.84 1.76 -5.29
C GLY A 36 -21.88 1.05 -3.92
N ILE A 37 -23.04 0.54 -3.52
CA ILE A 37 -23.21 -0.23 -2.28
C ILE A 37 -22.31 -1.47 -2.31
N ASN A 38 -22.31 -2.23 -3.41
CA ASN A 38 -21.48 -3.43 -3.56
C ASN A 38 -19.98 -3.09 -3.48
N ALA A 39 -19.53 -2.03 -4.16
CA ALA A 39 -18.14 -1.59 -4.11
C ALA A 39 -17.71 -1.18 -2.69
N PHE A 40 -18.62 -0.52 -1.94
CA PHE A 40 -18.37 -0.19 -0.54
C PHE A 40 -18.26 -1.43 0.35
N ILE A 41 -19.17 -2.40 0.18
CA ILE A 41 -19.14 -3.67 0.94
C ILE A 41 -17.89 -4.48 0.60
N GLU A 42 -17.48 -4.55 -0.66
CA GLU A 42 -16.25 -5.23 -1.08
C GLU A 42 -15.01 -4.58 -0.46
N HIS A 43 -14.98 -3.25 -0.40
CA HIS A 43 -13.91 -2.54 0.29
C HIS A 43 -13.88 -2.84 1.80
N LEU A 44 -15.05 -2.90 2.45
CA LEU A 44 -15.15 -3.30 3.86
C LEU A 44 -14.68 -4.75 4.08
N ALA A 45 -15.01 -5.67 3.19
CA ALA A 45 -14.56 -7.05 3.26
C ALA A 45 -13.02 -7.13 3.24
N GLY A 46 -12.38 -6.38 2.32
CA GLY A 46 -10.92 -6.32 2.27
C GLY A 46 -10.27 -5.74 3.53
N ILE A 47 -10.93 -4.79 4.21
CA ILE A 47 -10.46 -4.29 5.50
C ILE A 47 -10.66 -5.34 6.59
N GLU A 48 -11.83 -6.00 6.62
CA GLU A 48 -12.20 -7.02 7.59
C GLU A 48 -11.18 -8.18 7.61
N ASP A 49 -10.76 -8.65 6.44
CA ASP A 49 -9.73 -9.70 6.27
C ASP A 49 -8.38 -9.35 6.92
N GLN A 50 -8.09 -8.06 7.07
CA GLN A 50 -6.85 -7.55 7.64
C GLN A 50 -6.97 -7.26 9.15
N LEU A 51 -8.16 -7.31 9.73
CA LEU A 51 -8.35 -7.05 11.15
C LEU A 51 -7.69 -8.14 12.01
N ARG A 52 -7.06 -7.70 13.10
CA ARG A 52 -6.32 -8.55 14.04
C ARG A 52 -6.88 -8.38 15.46
N LEU A 53 -8.20 -8.34 15.57
CA LEU A 53 -8.89 -8.30 16.86
C LEU A 53 -9.16 -9.72 17.35
N LEU A 54 -8.89 -9.98 18.63
CA LEU A 54 -8.94 -11.34 19.19
C LEU A 54 -10.33 -11.97 19.11
N ARG A 55 -11.38 -11.14 19.17
CA ARG A 55 -12.79 -11.58 19.10
C ARG A 55 -13.47 -11.15 17.80
N GLY A 56 -12.68 -10.78 16.78
CA GLY A 56 -13.21 -10.50 15.45
C GLY A 56 -13.88 -11.73 14.83
N PHE A 57 -14.86 -11.50 13.97
CA PHE A 57 -15.63 -12.54 13.30
C PHE A 57 -16.01 -12.13 11.88
N ASP A 58 -16.25 -13.11 11.02
CA ASP A 58 -16.69 -12.90 9.64
C ASP A 58 -18.04 -12.15 9.62
N GLY A 59 -18.12 -11.07 8.86
CA GLY A 59 -19.28 -10.18 8.84
C GLY A 59 -19.25 -9.05 9.87
N MET A 60 -18.15 -8.86 10.62
CA MET A 60 -18.08 -7.79 11.63
C MET A 60 -18.19 -6.38 11.03
N LEU A 61 -17.66 -6.15 9.83
CA LEU A 61 -17.82 -4.90 9.07
C LEU A 61 -18.86 -5.03 7.97
N THR A 62 -18.99 -6.21 7.38
CA THR A 62 -19.82 -6.44 6.17
C THR A 62 -21.25 -6.91 6.47
N GLY A 63 -21.51 -7.39 7.69
CA GLY A 63 -22.78 -7.97 8.09
C GLY A 63 -23.79 -6.98 8.68
N GLY A 64 -25.07 -7.37 8.62
CA GLY A 64 -26.17 -6.65 9.25
C GLY A 64 -26.25 -5.18 8.83
N GLY A 65 -26.46 -4.29 9.81
CA GLY A 65 -26.54 -2.83 9.59
C GLY A 65 -25.18 -2.11 9.65
N MET A 66 -24.07 -2.83 9.79
CA MET A 66 -22.75 -2.23 9.97
C MET A 66 -22.26 -1.46 8.74
N PRO A 67 -22.43 -1.97 7.49
CA PRO A 67 -22.07 -1.19 6.30
C PRO A 67 -22.81 0.16 6.24
N GLU A 68 -24.12 0.16 6.47
CA GLU A 68 -24.91 1.40 6.45
C GLU A 68 -24.47 2.37 7.57
N TYR A 69 -24.18 1.84 8.76
CA TYR A 69 -23.64 2.64 9.86
C TYR A 69 -22.32 3.33 9.48
N LEU A 70 -21.35 2.55 8.96
CA LEU A 70 -20.04 3.05 8.56
C LEU A 70 -20.15 4.07 7.43
N PHE A 71 -20.99 3.80 6.44
CA PHE A 71 -21.25 4.72 5.34
C PHE A 71 -21.80 6.06 5.87
N ARG A 72 -22.89 6.03 6.65
CA ARG A 72 -23.52 7.26 7.18
C ARG A 72 -22.56 8.09 8.03
N ARG A 73 -21.66 7.43 8.75
CA ARG A 73 -20.72 8.10 9.65
C ARG A 73 -19.51 8.71 8.96
N THR A 74 -19.16 8.20 7.79
CA THR A 74 -17.97 8.60 7.03
C THR A 74 -18.30 9.29 5.72
N HIS A 75 -19.59 9.31 5.34
CA HIS A 75 -20.10 9.72 4.04
C HIS A 75 -19.40 9.02 2.87
N GLY A 76 -18.97 7.76 3.07
CA GLY A 76 -18.23 6.99 2.06
C GLY A 76 -16.80 7.49 1.81
N ILE A 77 -16.30 8.45 2.57
CA ILE A 77 -14.94 8.97 2.39
C ILE A 77 -13.94 7.96 2.96
N VAL A 78 -13.14 7.35 2.07
CA VAL A 78 -12.20 6.26 2.40
C VAL A 78 -11.21 6.64 3.51
N GLY A 79 -10.75 7.90 3.52
CA GLY A 79 -9.83 8.39 4.57
C GLY A 79 -10.49 8.45 5.95
N LEU A 80 -11.73 8.91 6.04
CA LEU A 80 -12.48 8.96 7.31
C LEU A 80 -12.86 7.56 7.78
N LEU A 81 -13.21 6.68 6.85
CA LEU A 81 -13.50 5.26 7.12
C LEU A 81 -12.31 4.55 7.74
N ARG A 82 -11.15 4.60 7.07
CA ARG A 82 -9.91 3.97 7.59
C ARG A 82 -9.56 4.51 8.96
N ARG A 83 -9.60 5.84 9.13
CA ARG A 83 -9.31 6.45 10.43
C ARG A 83 -10.25 5.97 11.53
N LEU A 84 -11.55 5.91 11.25
CA LEU A 84 -12.52 5.44 12.22
C LEU A 84 -12.26 3.99 12.63
N ILE A 85 -11.97 3.12 11.67
CA ILE A 85 -11.70 1.70 11.91
C ILE A 85 -10.41 1.55 12.72
N GLU A 86 -9.34 2.28 12.39
CA GLU A 86 -8.06 2.28 13.10
C GLU A 86 -8.23 2.73 14.57
N ASP A 87 -8.86 3.89 14.80
CA ASP A 87 -9.12 4.41 16.15
C ASP A 87 -10.06 3.47 16.92
N GLY A 88 -11.03 2.87 16.23
CA GLY A 88 -11.94 1.86 16.79
C GLY A 88 -11.19 0.61 17.24
N CYS A 89 -10.27 0.08 16.42
CA CYS A 89 -9.46 -1.07 16.77
C CYS A 89 -8.58 -0.78 17.98
N ALA A 90 -7.90 0.37 17.98
CA ALA A 90 -7.07 0.79 19.11
C ALA A 90 -7.89 0.86 20.41
N LYS A 91 -9.11 1.39 20.33
CA LYS A 91 -10.03 1.43 21.47
C LYS A 91 -10.49 0.04 21.89
N ALA A 92 -10.86 -0.84 20.96
CA ALA A 92 -11.32 -2.20 21.24
C ALA A 92 -10.26 -3.05 21.95
N ILE A 93 -8.99 -2.87 21.57
CA ILE A 93 -7.85 -3.48 22.24
C ILE A 93 -7.67 -2.88 23.63
N ALA A 94 -7.68 -1.55 23.76
CA ALA A 94 -7.48 -0.87 25.03
C ALA A 94 -8.57 -1.18 26.07
N THR A 95 -9.81 -1.43 25.64
CA THR A 95 -10.93 -1.81 26.52
C THR A 95 -11.05 -3.33 26.72
N GLY A 96 -10.33 -4.14 25.93
CA GLY A 96 -10.44 -5.60 25.91
C GLY A 96 -11.72 -6.13 25.27
N GLU A 97 -12.53 -5.28 24.64
CA GLU A 97 -13.73 -5.70 23.89
C GLU A 97 -13.35 -6.55 22.67
N GLU A 98 -12.21 -6.23 22.05
CA GLU A 98 -11.60 -6.98 20.94
C GLU A 98 -12.57 -7.24 19.78
N GLN A 99 -13.56 -6.35 19.59
CA GLN A 99 -14.57 -6.36 18.53
C GLN A 99 -14.91 -4.91 18.15
N LEU A 100 -15.33 -4.70 16.90
CA LEU A 100 -15.87 -3.43 16.43
C LEU A 100 -17.39 -3.48 16.45
N THR A 101 -17.99 -2.88 17.48
CA THR A 101 -19.44 -2.73 17.60
C THR A 101 -19.87 -1.30 17.20
N PRO A 102 -21.12 -1.11 16.73
CA PRO A 102 -21.66 0.22 16.50
C PRO A 102 -21.55 1.14 17.73
N GLU A 103 -21.70 0.59 18.93
CA GLU A 103 -21.60 1.28 20.21
C GLU A 103 -20.16 1.74 20.49
N LEU A 104 -19.19 0.84 20.37
CA LEU A 104 -17.77 1.18 20.52
C LEU A 104 -17.37 2.27 19.53
N LEU A 105 -17.76 2.08 18.27
CA LEU A 105 -17.49 3.03 17.21
C LEU A 105 -18.17 4.35 17.53
N ALA A 106 -19.44 4.40 17.94
CA ALA A 106 -20.15 5.65 18.23
C ALA A 106 -19.41 6.51 19.25
N GLY A 107 -18.80 5.88 20.26
CA GLY A 107 -17.94 6.55 21.24
C GLY A 107 -16.50 6.82 20.79
N THR A 108 -16.16 6.59 19.53
CA THR A 108 -14.82 6.81 18.94
C THR A 108 -14.86 8.06 18.05
N ALA A 109 -14.15 9.12 18.43
CA ALA A 109 -14.15 10.36 17.67
C ALA A 109 -13.24 10.27 16.43
N ILE A 110 -13.74 10.69 15.26
CA ILE A 110 -12.91 10.80 14.05
C ILE A 110 -12.07 12.07 14.16
N ARG A 111 -10.79 11.93 14.54
CA ARG A 111 -9.87 13.06 14.69
C ARG A 111 -9.05 13.26 13.43
N LEU A 112 -9.45 14.21 12.59
CA LEU A 112 -8.69 14.57 11.39
C LEU A 112 -7.34 15.25 11.70
N GLY A 113 -7.18 15.77 12.93
CA GLY A 113 -5.97 16.45 13.39
C GLY A 113 -4.76 15.54 13.64
N ASN A 114 -4.93 14.22 13.69
CA ASN A 114 -3.81 13.28 13.85
C ASN A 114 -3.14 12.88 12.52
N LEU A 115 -3.44 13.60 11.43
CA LEU A 115 -2.60 13.55 10.22
C LEU A 115 -1.20 14.14 10.48
N ALA A 116 -0.99 14.76 11.65
CA ALA A 116 0.28 15.33 12.10
C ALA A 116 1.31 14.30 12.60
N ASP A 117 1.01 12.99 12.56
CA ASP A 117 2.06 11.95 12.69
C ASP A 117 2.96 11.88 11.43
N LEU A 118 3.16 13.04 10.78
CA LEU A 118 4.24 13.33 9.85
C LEU A 118 5.56 13.55 10.60
N ASP A 119 5.51 13.68 11.93
CA ASP A 119 6.69 13.63 12.80
C ASP A 119 7.25 12.19 12.93
N ALA A 120 6.55 11.18 12.40
CA ALA A 120 7.06 9.81 12.19
C ALA A 120 8.16 9.72 11.09
N GLY A 121 8.95 10.79 10.96
CA GLY A 121 10.16 10.88 10.16
C GLY A 121 11.44 11.02 11.00
N GLU A 122 11.37 10.94 12.34
CA GLU A 122 12.59 10.90 13.14
C GLU A 122 13.35 9.59 12.87
N ILE A 123 14.43 9.68 12.09
CA ILE A 123 15.42 8.62 11.99
C ILE A 123 16.04 8.49 13.39
N PRO A 124 15.86 7.38 14.12
CA PRO A 124 16.53 7.22 15.41
C PRO A 124 18.04 7.36 15.18
N SER A 125 18.70 8.19 15.99
CA SER A 125 20.14 8.42 15.87
C SER A 125 20.88 7.10 16.07
N ILE A 126 21.26 6.46 14.98
CA ILE A 126 22.02 5.21 15.00
C ILE A 126 23.37 5.56 15.67
N PRO A 127 23.73 4.96 16.81
CA PRO A 127 25.02 5.22 17.43
C PRO A 127 26.10 4.98 16.39
N GLY A 128 26.87 6.03 16.08
CA GLY A 128 27.91 5.97 15.07
C GLY A 128 28.80 4.76 15.33
N ARG A 129 28.89 3.84 14.36
CA ARG A 129 29.80 2.70 14.44
C ARG A 129 31.17 3.26 14.75
N THR A 130 31.64 3.11 15.98
CA THR A 130 32.98 3.53 16.37
C THR A 130 33.94 2.75 15.50
N ARG A 131 34.53 3.45 14.52
CA ARG A 131 35.66 2.92 13.76
C ARG A 131 36.75 2.70 14.79
N ARG A 132 36.92 1.44 15.19
CA ARG A 132 37.96 1.01 16.12
C ARG A 132 39.30 1.44 15.51
N VAL A 133 39.88 2.52 16.02
CA VAL A 133 41.22 2.96 15.63
C VAL A 133 42.17 1.92 16.23
N PRO A 134 42.98 1.19 15.42
CA PRO A 134 43.98 0.31 15.98
C PRO A 134 44.97 1.15 16.79
N ALA A 135 45.20 0.73 18.04
CA ALA A 135 46.13 1.36 18.96
C ALA A 135 47.54 1.42 18.35
N PRO A 136 48.34 2.46 18.67
CA PRO A 136 49.70 2.56 18.16
C PRO A 136 50.56 1.44 18.77
N LEU A 137 50.99 0.49 17.94
CA LEU A 137 52.08 -0.43 18.26
C LEU A 137 53.39 0.35 18.16
N GLY A 138 53.89 0.80 19.31
CA GLY A 138 55.19 1.45 19.46
C GLY A 138 56.21 0.56 20.16
N LEU A 139 57.40 0.47 19.53
CA LEU A 139 58.66 -0.24 19.85
C LEU A 139 58.71 -1.72 19.41
N ALA A 140 59.64 -2.19 18.56
CA ALA A 140 60.90 -1.61 18.06
C ALA A 140 61.32 -2.22 16.68
N SER A 141 62.27 -1.52 16.03
CA SER A 141 62.97 -1.70 14.73
C SER A 141 63.36 -3.14 14.34
N ALA A 142 63.55 -3.54 13.06
CA ALA A 142 64.26 -2.85 11.97
C ALA A 142 63.98 -3.48 10.58
N GLY A 143 64.22 -2.72 9.50
CA GLY A 143 64.59 -3.23 8.17
C GLY A 143 63.52 -3.21 7.07
N HIS A 144 63.66 -2.30 6.11
CA HIS A 144 62.83 -2.16 4.91
C HIS A 144 63.05 -3.28 3.88
N THR A 145 62.00 -3.70 3.16
CA THR A 145 61.83 -3.42 1.70
C THR A 145 60.49 -3.93 1.18
N ALA A 146 59.99 -3.22 0.16
CA ALA A 146 58.67 -3.34 -0.43
C ALA A 146 58.56 -4.43 -1.50
N ALA A 147 57.35 -5.00 -1.63
CA ALA A 147 56.79 -5.55 -2.88
C ALA A 147 55.26 -5.43 -2.75
N ALA A 148 54.62 -4.40 -3.32
CA ALA A 148 54.12 -4.32 -4.70
C ALA A 148 53.05 -5.37 -5.02
N GLY A 149 51.79 -4.90 -5.11
CA GLY A 149 50.69 -5.44 -5.93
C GLY A 149 50.22 -6.87 -5.62
N GLN A 150 48.93 -7.11 -5.43
CA GLN A 150 47.94 -6.97 -6.51
C GLN A 150 46.54 -6.93 -5.90
N GLY A 151 45.83 -5.83 -6.12
CA GLY A 151 44.41 -5.72 -5.80
C GLY A 151 43.59 -6.67 -6.67
N HIS A 152 42.71 -7.46 -6.04
CA HIS A 152 41.64 -8.15 -6.75
C HIS A 152 40.55 -7.14 -7.13
N PRO A 153 40.14 -7.05 -8.41
CA PRO A 153 39.12 -6.10 -8.82
C PRO A 153 37.75 -6.52 -8.29
N VAL A 154 37.10 -5.60 -7.57
CA VAL A 154 35.68 -5.67 -7.25
C VAL A 154 34.87 -5.67 -8.54
N ARG A 155 34.05 -6.72 -8.71
CA ARG A 155 33.21 -6.94 -9.88
C ARG A 155 32.20 -5.79 -10.02
N ARG A 156 32.27 -5.09 -11.15
CA ARG A 156 31.29 -4.10 -11.61
C ARG A 156 29.97 -4.80 -11.87
N TRP A 157 28.89 -4.31 -11.26
CA TRP A 157 27.53 -4.74 -11.54
C TRP A 157 27.17 -4.38 -12.99
N SER A 158 26.72 -5.38 -13.76
CA SER A 158 26.19 -5.21 -15.12
C SER A 158 24.71 -5.61 -15.11
N PRO A 159 23.80 -4.78 -15.66
CA PRO A 159 22.41 -5.18 -15.81
C PRO A 159 22.29 -6.30 -16.86
N ARG A 160 21.46 -7.31 -16.57
CA ARG A 160 21.15 -8.42 -17.50
C ARG A 160 20.47 -7.88 -18.77
N PRO A 161 20.82 -8.36 -19.97
CA PRO A 161 20.05 -8.06 -21.17
C PRO A 161 18.68 -8.75 -21.10
N ALA A 162 17.66 -8.08 -21.63
CA ALA A 162 16.31 -8.62 -21.78
C ALA A 162 16.33 -9.84 -22.71
N GLU A 163 15.73 -10.95 -22.28
CA GLU A 163 15.52 -12.13 -23.12
C GLU A 163 14.56 -11.79 -24.28
N PRO A 164 14.84 -12.23 -25.52
CA PRO A 164 13.89 -12.14 -26.60
C PRO A 164 12.73 -13.12 -26.39
N ALA A 165 11.51 -12.64 -26.63
CA ALA A 165 10.30 -13.45 -26.64
C ALA A 165 10.45 -14.64 -27.61
N ALA A 166 10.44 -15.85 -27.05
CA ALA A 166 10.37 -17.08 -27.82
C ALA A 166 8.96 -17.22 -28.42
N LEU A 167 8.83 -16.84 -29.68
CA LEU A 167 7.80 -17.30 -30.58
C LEU A 167 8.26 -18.64 -31.15
N ASP A 168 7.69 -19.79 -30.74
CA ASP A 168 7.27 -20.80 -31.72
C ASP A 168 6.35 -21.93 -31.20
N ARG A 169 5.28 -22.13 -31.98
CA ARG A 169 4.62 -23.37 -32.37
C ARG A 169 4.43 -24.50 -31.32
N SER A 170 3.18 -24.66 -30.90
CA SER A 170 2.56 -25.99 -30.89
C SER A 170 1.13 -25.92 -31.37
N GLN A 171 0.92 -26.65 -32.45
CA GLN A 171 -0.23 -26.71 -33.34
C GLN A 171 -1.28 -27.68 -32.76
N PRO A 172 -2.59 -27.44 -32.95
CA PRO A 172 -3.62 -28.39 -32.57
C PRO A 172 -3.74 -29.51 -33.63
N PRO A 173 -4.01 -30.77 -33.26
CA PRO A 173 -4.41 -31.76 -34.25
C PRO A 173 -5.86 -31.51 -34.69
N GLY A 174 -6.02 -31.16 -35.98
CA GLY A 174 -7.23 -31.50 -36.75
C GLY A 174 -7.39 -33.02 -36.83
N LEU A 175 -8.44 -33.62 -37.36
CA LEU A 175 -9.47 -33.22 -38.30
C LEU A 175 -10.45 -34.41 -38.26
N ARG A 176 -11.77 -34.20 -38.37
CA ARG A 176 -12.62 -35.16 -39.08
C ARG A 176 -13.89 -34.48 -39.59
N ASP A 177 -13.98 -34.53 -40.91
CA ASP A 177 -15.02 -34.05 -41.79
C ASP A 177 -16.40 -34.61 -41.49
N GLY A 178 -17.42 -33.82 -41.84
CA GLY A 178 -18.81 -34.22 -41.73
C GLY A 178 -19.80 -33.27 -42.41
N HIS A 179 -19.59 -33.03 -43.71
CA HIS A 179 -20.65 -32.89 -44.73
C HIS A 179 -21.92 -32.04 -44.48
N ARG A 180 -21.97 -30.93 -45.25
CA ARG A 180 -23.01 -30.63 -46.28
C ARG A 180 -24.49 -30.56 -45.86
N SER A 181 -25.06 -29.35 -45.94
CA SER A 181 -26.15 -28.98 -46.87
C SER A 181 -26.62 -27.55 -46.59
N HIS A 182 -26.24 -26.57 -47.41
CA HIS A 182 -26.92 -26.09 -48.62
C HIS A 182 -28.35 -25.55 -48.43
N ARG A 183 -28.44 -24.26 -48.77
CA ARG A 183 -29.57 -23.34 -48.90
C ARG A 183 -30.77 -23.94 -49.64
N GLY A 184 -31.97 -23.46 -49.27
CA GLY A 184 -33.12 -23.36 -50.15
C GLY A 184 -33.98 -22.14 -49.79
N ARG A 185 -33.96 -21.12 -50.66
CA ARG A 185 -34.99 -20.06 -50.77
C ARG A 185 -35.99 -20.48 -51.86
N GLY A 186 -37.24 -20.02 -51.73
CA GLY A 186 -38.28 -20.02 -52.78
C GLY A 186 -39.31 -21.14 -52.56
N ARG A 187 -40.61 -20.91 -52.50
CA ARG A 187 -41.48 -19.85 -53.05
C ARG A 187 -42.59 -19.50 -52.08
#